data_AF-A0A4Q6FWX5-F1
#
_entry.id   AF-A0A4Q6FWX5-F1
#
_cell.length_a   1.000
_cell.length_b   1.000
_cell.length_c   1.000
_cell.angle_alpha   90.00
_cell.angle_beta   90.00
_cell.angle_gamma   90.00
#
_symmetry.space_group_name_H-M   'P 1'
#
loop_
_entity.id
_entity.type
_entity.pdbx_description
1 polymer ?
#
loop_
_entity_poly.entity_id
_entity_poly.type
_entity_poly.pdbx_seq_one_letter_code
_entity_poly.pdbx_strand_id
1 'polypeptide(L)'
;VVGPYLKLHQCGLPKKMALELFKPFVFAKLQRRGLATTIKAAKKLVEREEAEVWDILEDVIREHPVLLNRAPTLHRLGIQAFEPVLIEGKAIQLHPLVCTAFNADFDGDQMAVHVPLSLEAQLEARALMMSTNNILSPANGEPIIVPSQDVVLGLYYMTRALENKKGEGMAFANIAEVKRAYDNRAVELHAKVKVRITEVVTDENGVKSKQTSIVDTTIGRALLAEILPDGLPFALANTELNKKAISRLINSSYRMLGLKDTVVFADKLMYTGFAYATRAGVSIGIDDMLIPVEKKGILGEAEAEVLEIQEQYQSGLVTAGERYNKVVDIWSRTNERIAKAMMDTIGTDKVQNAKGETINEKSMNSLYIMADS
;
A
#
# COMPACT_ATOMS: atom_id res chain seq x y z
N VAL A 1 14.95 -5.72 -4.11
CA VAL A 1 14.71 -5.41 -2.67
C VAL A 1 13.81 -4.20 -2.56
N VAL A 2 13.13 -4.02 -1.43
CA VAL A 2 12.22 -2.90 -1.22
C VAL A 2 12.98 -1.60 -0.92
N GLY A 3 12.58 -0.49 -1.55
CA GLY A 3 13.08 0.86 -1.25
C GLY A 3 11.96 1.77 -0.76
N PRO A 4 11.48 1.65 0.49
CA PRO A 4 10.28 2.32 0.96
C PRO A 4 10.45 3.85 1.14
N TYR A 5 11.68 4.36 1.07
CA TYR A 5 12.00 5.79 1.15
C TYR A 5 12.12 6.46 -0.23
N LEU A 6 12.08 5.68 -1.31
CA LEU A 6 12.12 6.22 -2.67
C LEU A 6 10.83 6.99 -2.95
N LYS A 7 10.89 7.94 -3.88
CA LYS A 7 9.68 8.55 -4.48
C LYS A 7 9.21 7.69 -5.64
N LEU A 8 7.95 7.84 -6.06
CA LEU A 8 7.36 7.00 -7.11
C LEU A 8 8.18 6.97 -8.43
N HIS A 9 8.80 8.10 -8.81
CA HIS A 9 9.62 8.22 -10.04
C HIS A 9 11.04 7.65 -9.91
N GLN A 10 11.44 7.17 -8.73
CA GLN A 10 12.83 6.79 -8.46
C GLN A 10 12.99 5.27 -8.31
N CYS A 11 14.17 4.77 -8.67
CA CYS A 11 14.61 3.43 -8.33
C CYS A 11 16.02 3.48 -7.73
N GLY A 12 16.36 2.55 -6.85
CA GLY A 12 17.73 2.44 -6.34
C GLY A 12 18.55 1.56 -7.26
N LEU A 13 19.62 2.11 -7.85
CA LEU A 13 20.51 1.42 -8.75
C LEU A 13 21.88 1.20 -8.09
N PRO A 14 22.37 -0.05 -7.96
CA PRO A 14 23.67 -0.34 -7.38
C PRO A 14 24.81 0.39 -8.09
N LYS A 15 25.70 1.03 -7.32
CA LYS A 15 26.86 1.77 -7.85
C LYS A 15 27.68 1.01 -8.89
N LYS A 16 27.99 -0.26 -8.64
CA LYS A 16 28.77 -1.10 -9.58
C LYS A 16 28.01 -1.35 -10.90
N MET A 17 26.70 -1.57 -10.81
CA MET A 17 25.86 -1.77 -11.99
C MET A 17 25.73 -0.48 -12.80
N ALA A 18 25.49 0.64 -12.12
CA ALA A 18 25.43 1.97 -12.75
C ALA A 18 26.76 2.31 -13.45
N LEU A 19 27.89 2.06 -12.79
CA LEU A 19 29.20 2.33 -13.38
C LEU A 19 29.40 1.55 -14.68
N GLU A 20 29.05 0.26 -14.71
CA GLU A 20 29.12 -0.58 -15.92
C GLU A 20 28.19 -0.08 -17.04
N LEU A 21 26.93 0.21 -16.71
CA LEU A 21 25.91 0.64 -17.68
C LEU A 21 26.25 2.00 -18.32
N PHE A 22 26.82 2.92 -17.52
CA PHE A 22 27.10 4.30 -17.95
C PHE A 22 28.56 4.55 -18.33
N LYS A 23 29.41 3.50 -18.44
CA LYS A 23 30.85 3.62 -18.76
C LYS A 23 31.17 4.61 -19.89
N PRO A 24 30.54 4.54 -21.08
CA PRO A 24 30.88 5.44 -22.18
C PRO A 24 30.63 6.91 -21.85
N PHE A 25 29.55 7.19 -21.12
CA PHE A 25 29.18 8.54 -20.70
C PHE A 25 30.15 9.09 -19.65
N VAL A 26 30.55 8.24 -18.69
CA VAL A 26 31.56 8.58 -17.68
C VAL A 26 32.90 8.90 -18.33
N PHE A 27 33.35 8.09 -19.32
CA PHE A 27 34.59 8.37 -20.06
C PHE A 27 34.55 9.71 -20.77
N ALA A 28 33.46 10.01 -21.50
CA ALA A 28 33.31 11.26 -22.21
C ALA A 28 33.31 12.47 -21.25
N LYS A 29 32.69 12.33 -20.08
CA LYS A 29 32.58 13.41 -19.09
C LYS A 29 33.89 13.64 -18.32
N LEU A 30 34.65 12.57 -18.02
CA LEU A 30 36.02 12.64 -17.50
C LEU A 30 36.97 13.40 -18.44
N GLN A 31 36.89 13.12 -19.74
CA GLN A 31 37.68 13.84 -20.74
C GLN A 31 37.28 15.30 -20.86
N ARG A 32 35.97 15.57 -20.92
CA ARG A 32 35.43 16.94 -21.03
C ARG A 32 35.81 17.82 -19.83
N ARG A 33 35.90 17.24 -18.63
CA ARG A 33 36.33 17.94 -17.40
C ARG A 33 37.85 18.04 -17.26
N GLY A 34 38.63 17.48 -18.18
CA GLY A 34 40.10 17.53 -18.14
C GLY A 34 40.75 16.59 -17.11
N LEU A 35 39.98 15.73 -16.44
CA LEU A 35 40.47 14.75 -15.47
C LEU A 35 41.19 13.57 -16.16
N ALA A 36 40.86 13.31 -17.42
CA ALA A 36 41.54 12.34 -18.26
C ALA A 36 41.91 12.94 -19.62
N THR A 37 43.18 12.83 -20.00
CA THR A 37 43.66 13.32 -21.30
C THR A 37 43.25 12.40 -22.47
N THR A 38 43.11 11.10 -22.23
CA THR A 38 42.76 10.10 -23.26
C THR A 38 41.72 9.10 -22.75
N ILE A 39 41.01 8.42 -23.67
CA ILE A 39 40.06 7.36 -23.32
C ILE A 39 40.75 6.24 -22.52
N LYS A 40 42.01 5.93 -22.84
CA LYS A 40 42.80 4.93 -22.09
C LYS A 40 43.05 5.36 -20.66
N ALA A 41 43.37 6.64 -20.43
CA ALA A 41 43.51 7.19 -19.09
C ALA A 41 42.18 7.14 -18.33
N ALA A 42 41.08 7.57 -18.96
CA ALA A 42 39.74 7.52 -18.36
C ALA A 42 39.33 6.08 -17.98
N LYS A 43 39.61 5.10 -18.86
CA LYS A 43 39.36 3.69 -18.57
C LYS A 43 40.11 3.22 -17.33
N LYS A 44 41.38 3.60 -17.18
CA LYS A 44 42.21 3.25 -16.03
C LYS A 44 41.71 3.87 -14.72
N LEU A 45 41.21 5.11 -14.76
CA LEU A 45 40.60 5.78 -13.59
C LEU A 45 39.32 5.05 -13.15
N VAL A 46 38.46 4.67 -14.10
CA VAL A 46 37.22 3.93 -13.82
C VAL A 46 37.50 2.52 -13.30
N GLU A 47 38.48 1.80 -13.86
CA GLU A 47 38.88 0.47 -13.36
C GLU A 47 39.46 0.50 -11.95
N ARG A 48 40.02 1.63 -11.53
CA ARG A 48 40.54 1.86 -10.18
C ARG A 48 39.49 2.34 -9.18
N GLU A 49 38.26 2.59 -9.64
CA GLU A 49 37.14 3.08 -8.82
C GLU A 49 37.52 4.34 -8.01
N GLU A 50 38.30 5.27 -8.61
CA GLU A 50 38.75 6.50 -7.94
C GLU A 50 37.57 7.41 -7.53
N ALA A 51 37.74 8.20 -6.46
CA ALA A 51 36.66 9.00 -5.87
C ALA A 51 35.94 9.91 -6.88
N GLU A 52 36.71 10.55 -7.76
CA GLU A 52 36.23 11.47 -8.80
C GLU A 52 35.27 10.81 -9.81
N VAL A 53 35.40 9.49 -10.00
CA VAL A 53 34.52 8.71 -10.89
C VAL A 53 33.10 8.67 -10.35
N TRP A 54 32.93 8.59 -9.02
CA TRP A 54 31.62 8.53 -8.38
C TRP A 54 30.87 9.86 -8.50
N ASP A 55 31.56 10.99 -8.33
CA ASP A 55 30.99 12.33 -8.51
C ASP A 55 30.53 12.55 -9.95
N ILE A 56 31.32 12.06 -10.92
CA ILE A 56 30.95 12.13 -12.34
C ILE A 56 29.79 11.20 -12.66
N LEU A 57 29.79 9.99 -12.09
CA LEU A 57 28.69 9.05 -12.28
C LEU A 57 27.38 9.67 -11.79
N GLU A 58 27.37 10.31 -10.63
CA GLU A 58 26.17 11.00 -10.11
C GLU A 58 25.68 12.12 -11.05
N ASP A 59 26.60 12.87 -11.66
CA ASP A 59 26.27 13.91 -12.66
C ASP A 59 25.91 13.34 -14.05
N VAL A 60 26.28 12.09 -14.37
CA VAL A 60 25.87 11.42 -15.61
C VAL A 60 24.46 10.87 -15.50
N ILE A 61 24.13 10.26 -14.36
CA ILE A 61 22.82 9.62 -14.15
C ILE A 61 21.71 10.64 -13.85
N ARG A 62 22.07 11.85 -13.42
CA ARG A 62 21.11 12.91 -13.12
C ARG A 62 20.32 13.24 -14.37
N GLU A 63 18.99 13.23 -14.25
CA GLU A 63 18.05 13.41 -15.36
C GLU A 63 18.15 12.38 -16.49
N HIS A 64 18.89 11.27 -16.31
CA HIS A 64 19.00 10.18 -17.28
C HIS A 64 18.16 8.98 -16.79
N PRO A 65 16.91 8.81 -17.28
CA PRO A 65 16.05 7.73 -16.82
C PRO A 65 16.57 6.36 -17.24
N VAL A 66 16.28 5.33 -16.43
CA VAL A 66 16.52 3.92 -16.76
C VAL A 66 15.20 3.18 -16.86
N LEU A 67 15.14 2.15 -17.71
CA LEU A 67 13.96 1.29 -17.84
C LEU A 67 14.15 0.06 -16.97
N LEU A 68 13.18 -0.21 -16.10
CA LEU A 68 13.08 -1.48 -15.38
C LEU A 68 12.07 -2.38 -16.09
N ASN A 69 12.42 -3.65 -16.25
CA ASN A 69 11.56 -4.69 -16.81
C ASN A 69 11.60 -5.95 -15.95
N ARG A 70 10.44 -6.55 -15.68
CA ARG A 70 10.32 -7.88 -15.07
C ARG A 70 9.68 -8.86 -16.06
N ALA A 71 10.34 -10.00 -16.26
CA ALA A 71 9.79 -11.08 -17.08
C ALA A 71 8.87 -11.99 -16.23
N PRO A 72 7.75 -12.50 -16.79
CA PRO A 72 7.22 -12.22 -18.12
C PRO A 72 6.49 -10.87 -18.22
N THR A 73 6.69 -10.15 -19.32
CA THR A 73 6.01 -8.87 -19.58
C THR A 73 4.61 -9.12 -20.15
N LEU A 74 3.56 -9.02 -19.31
CA LEU A 74 2.17 -9.30 -19.71
C LEU A 74 1.44 -8.08 -20.30
N HIS A 75 1.86 -6.88 -19.94
CA HIS A 75 1.24 -5.63 -20.39
C HIS A 75 2.25 -4.49 -20.34
N ARG A 76 1.90 -3.33 -20.93
CA ARG A 76 2.82 -2.19 -21.05
C ARG A 76 3.42 -1.71 -19.72
N LEU A 77 2.72 -1.86 -18.60
CA LEU A 77 3.23 -1.46 -17.28
C LEU A 77 4.34 -2.39 -16.74
N GLY A 78 4.63 -3.51 -17.41
CA GLY A 78 5.75 -4.37 -17.07
C GLY A 78 7.11 -3.81 -17.49
N ILE A 79 7.12 -2.66 -18.19
CA ILE A 79 8.30 -1.84 -18.42
C ILE A 79 7.97 -0.41 -18.03
N GLN A 80 8.74 0.17 -17.10
CA GLN A 80 8.57 1.57 -16.70
C GLN A 80 9.93 2.25 -16.56
N ALA A 81 9.94 3.56 -16.79
CA ALA A 81 11.11 4.39 -16.60
C ALA A 81 11.16 4.96 -15.17
N PHE A 82 12.36 5.05 -14.62
CA PHE A 82 12.64 5.62 -13.31
C PHE A 82 13.92 6.46 -13.37
N GLU A 83 14.03 7.45 -12.50
CA GLU A 83 15.27 8.14 -12.22
C GLU A 83 16.14 7.30 -11.26
N PRO A 84 17.36 6.93 -11.66
CA PRO A 84 18.22 6.11 -10.81
C PRO A 84 18.80 6.93 -9.65
N VAL A 85 18.69 6.38 -8.45
CA VAL A 85 19.36 6.86 -7.23
C VAL A 85 20.48 5.86 -6.90
N LEU A 86 21.72 6.33 -6.80
CA LEU A 86 22.84 5.45 -6.46
C LEU A 86 22.68 4.88 -5.07
N ILE A 87 22.79 3.56 -4.96
CA ILE A 87 22.77 2.84 -3.69
C ILE A 87 24.00 1.95 -3.57
N GLU A 88 24.37 1.69 -2.32
CA GLU A 88 25.35 0.66 -2.00
C GLU A 88 24.74 -0.74 -2.16
N GLY A 89 25.60 -1.74 -2.34
CA GLY A 89 25.20 -3.14 -2.48
C GLY A 89 25.08 -3.60 -3.95
N LYS A 90 24.30 -4.66 -4.18
CA LYS A 90 24.15 -5.34 -5.49
C LYS A 90 22.70 -5.53 -5.93
N ALA A 91 21.73 -5.15 -5.11
CA ALA A 91 20.31 -5.38 -5.38
C ALA A 91 19.63 -4.08 -5.79
N ILE A 92 18.78 -4.14 -6.82
CA ILE A 92 17.94 -3.02 -7.24
C ILE A 92 16.88 -2.77 -6.17
N GLN A 93 16.67 -1.51 -5.82
CA GLN A 93 15.54 -1.11 -4.99
C GLN A 93 14.38 -0.65 -5.86
N LEU A 94 13.21 -1.25 -5.62
CA LEU A 94 11.98 -0.90 -6.29
C LEU A 94 11.02 -0.20 -5.31
N HIS A 95 10.30 0.78 -5.82
CA HIS A 95 9.27 1.49 -5.06
C HIS A 95 8.07 0.55 -4.77
N PRO A 96 7.56 0.47 -3.53
CA PRO A 96 6.49 -0.47 -3.18
C PRO A 96 5.20 -0.33 -4.02
N LEU A 97 4.79 0.90 -4.35
CA LEU A 97 3.56 1.14 -5.12
C LEU A 97 3.60 0.67 -6.58
N VAL A 98 4.79 0.38 -7.15
CA VAL A 98 4.88 -0.14 -8.52
C VAL A 98 4.96 -1.66 -8.58
N CYS A 99 5.13 -2.34 -7.45
CA CYS A 99 5.22 -3.81 -7.38
C CYS A 99 3.99 -4.49 -8.00
N THR A 100 2.79 -3.93 -7.79
CA THR A 100 1.54 -4.42 -8.39
C THR A 100 1.59 -4.41 -9.91
N ALA A 101 2.12 -3.34 -10.52
CA ALA A 101 2.28 -3.21 -11.96
C ALA A 101 3.32 -4.21 -12.51
N PHE A 102 4.41 -4.46 -11.81
CA PHE A 102 5.39 -5.47 -12.24
C PHE A 102 4.98 -6.91 -11.90
N ASN A 103 3.88 -7.10 -11.15
CA ASN A 103 3.52 -8.35 -10.49
C ASN A 103 4.71 -8.92 -9.68
N ALA A 104 5.50 -8.04 -9.08
CA ALA A 104 6.76 -8.35 -8.42
C ALA A 104 6.56 -8.51 -6.92
N ASP A 105 7.27 -9.46 -6.33
CA ASP A 105 7.47 -9.58 -4.90
C ASP A 105 8.97 -9.48 -4.57
N PHE A 106 9.34 -9.76 -3.33
CA PHE A 106 10.71 -9.59 -2.85
C PHE A 106 11.30 -10.89 -2.27
N ASP A 107 10.88 -12.05 -2.78
CA ASP A 107 11.35 -13.37 -2.33
C ASP A 107 12.54 -13.93 -3.15
N GLY A 108 12.94 -13.24 -4.22
CA GLY A 108 14.02 -13.66 -5.11
C GLY A 108 13.93 -13.11 -6.54
N ASP A 109 12.84 -12.43 -6.86
CA ASP A 109 12.60 -11.78 -8.15
C ASP A 109 13.77 -10.90 -8.65
N GLN A 110 14.01 -10.99 -9.96
CA GLN A 110 15.03 -10.22 -10.66
C GLN A 110 14.39 -9.31 -11.71
N MET A 111 15.04 -8.17 -11.97
CA MET A 111 14.61 -7.21 -12.99
C MET A 111 15.79 -6.86 -13.89
N ALA A 112 15.50 -6.67 -15.17
CA ALA A 112 16.45 -6.13 -16.12
C ALA A 112 16.44 -4.60 -16.08
N VAL A 113 17.61 -3.99 -16.27
CA VAL A 113 17.79 -2.54 -16.37
C VAL A 113 18.29 -2.21 -17.77
N HIS A 114 17.62 -1.28 -18.45
CA HIS A 114 18.04 -0.80 -19.76
C HIS A 114 18.28 0.71 -19.71
N VAL A 115 19.32 1.18 -20.42
CA VAL A 115 19.67 2.60 -20.51
C VAL A 115 19.26 3.15 -21.89
N PRO A 116 18.30 4.09 -21.96
CA PRO A 116 18.00 4.82 -23.19
C PRO A 116 19.22 5.65 -23.62
N LEU A 117 19.74 5.40 -24.82
CA LEU A 117 20.99 6.03 -25.28
C LEU A 117 20.76 7.35 -26.01
N SER A 118 19.83 7.38 -26.97
CA SER A 118 19.55 8.60 -27.75
C SER A 118 18.74 9.61 -26.95
N LEU A 119 18.81 10.88 -27.34
CA LEU A 119 18.04 11.93 -26.67
C LEU A 119 16.54 11.71 -26.85
N GLU A 120 16.11 11.23 -28.02
CA GLU A 120 14.72 10.90 -28.31
C GLU A 120 14.22 9.79 -27.38
N ALA A 121 15.02 8.73 -27.17
CA ALA A 121 14.66 7.64 -26.28
C ALA A 121 14.60 8.08 -24.81
N GLN A 122 15.49 9.00 -24.37
CA GLN A 122 15.43 9.57 -23.03
C GLN A 122 14.19 10.45 -22.84
N LEU A 123 13.83 11.25 -23.83
CA LEU A 123 12.62 12.07 -23.83
C LEU A 123 11.36 11.19 -23.83
N GLU A 124 11.32 10.13 -24.62
CA GLU A 124 10.22 9.18 -24.66
C GLU A 124 10.06 8.47 -23.30
N ALA A 125 11.18 7.99 -22.72
CA ALA A 125 11.18 7.37 -21.41
C ALA A 125 10.61 8.32 -20.34
N ARG A 126 10.98 9.60 -20.37
CA ARG A 126 10.49 10.61 -19.42
C ARG A 126 9.04 11.02 -19.66
N ALA A 127 8.63 11.22 -20.91
CA ALA A 127 7.30 11.72 -21.26
C ALA A 127 6.22 10.64 -21.23
N LEU A 128 6.55 9.39 -21.60
CA LEU A 128 5.56 8.31 -21.76
C LEU A 128 5.74 7.19 -20.75
N MET A 129 6.99 6.76 -20.52
CA MET A 129 7.25 5.53 -19.76
C MET A 129 7.48 5.76 -18.26
N MET A 130 7.68 7.01 -17.83
CA MET A 130 7.93 7.35 -16.43
C MET A 130 6.82 6.80 -15.54
N SER A 131 7.18 6.19 -14.42
CA SER A 131 6.23 5.56 -13.50
C SER A 131 5.12 6.51 -13.03
N THR A 132 5.43 7.81 -12.91
CA THR A 132 4.47 8.86 -12.51
C THR A 132 3.39 9.13 -13.54
N ASN A 133 3.58 8.76 -14.79
CA ASN A 133 2.57 8.91 -15.85
C ASN A 133 1.63 7.70 -15.91
N ASN A 134 2.07 6.57 -15.35
CA ASN A 134 1.45 5.27 -15.50
C ASN A 134 0.74 4.83 -14.21
N ILE A 135 -0.03 5.75 -13.61
CA ILE A 135 -0.71 5.52 -12.32
C ILE A 135 -2.10 4.89 -12.45
N LEU A 136 -2.65 4.84 -13.67
CA LEU A 136 -3.92 4.19 -13.98
C LEU A 136 -3.68 2.93 -14.82
N SER A 137 -4.50 1.91 -14.58
CA SER A 137 -4.57 0.72 -15.40
C SER A 137 -5.12 1.07 -16.80
N PRO A 138 -4.43 0.67 -17.88
CA PRO A 138 -4.90 0.89 -19.24
C PRO A 138 -6.20 0.11 -19.57
N ALA A 139 -6.49 -0.95 -18.82
CA ALA A 139 -7.60 -1.85 -19.11
C ALA A 139 -8.95 -1.33 -18.61
N ASN A 140 -8.99 -0.66 -17.46
CA ASN A 140 -10.23 -0.24 -16.81
C ASN A 140 -10.20 1.21 -16.28
N GLY A 141 -9.07 1.92 -16.36
CA GLY A 141 -8.93 3.30 -15.89
C GLY A 141 -8.92 3.44 -14.37
N GLU A 142 -8.85 2.35 -13.61
CA GLU A 142 -8.70 2.39 -12.15
C GLU A 142 -7.23 2.61 -11.76
N PRO A 143 -6.94 3.21 -10.59
CA PRO A 143 -5.57 3.35 -10.13
C PRO A 143 -4.86 2.00 -9.97
N ILE A 144 -3.63 1.89 -10.50
CA ILE A 144 -2.79 0.68 -10.34
C ILE A 144 -1.79 0.81 -9.17
N ILE A 145 -1.45 2.05 -8.82
CA ILE A 145 -0.53 2.39 -7.72
C ILE A 145 -1.21 2.37 -6.34
N VAL A 146 -2.25 1.56 -6.18
CA VAL A 146 -2.96 1.43 -4.90
C VAL A 146 -2.01 0.77 -3.89
N PRO A 147 -1.83 1.35 -2.70
CA PRO A 147 -1.09 0.70 -1.62
C PRO A 147 -1.54 -0.75 -1.38
N SER A 148 -0.59 -1.59 -0.99
CA SER A 148 -0.81 -3.01 -0.70
C SER A 148 -0.46 -3.34 0.75
N GLN A 149 -1.04 -4.43 1.26
CA GLN A 149 -0.67 -5.13 2.49
C GLN A 149 -0.42 -4.17 3.67
N ASP A 150 0.82 -4.08 4.15
CA ASP A 150 1.20 -3.31 5.35
C ASP A 150 0.76 -1.85 5.32
N VAL A 151 0.83 -1.20 4.16
CA VAL A 151 0.42 0.20 4.04
C VAL A 151 -1.09 0.32 4.25
N VAL A 152 -1.86 -0.60 3.66
CA VAL A 152 -3.31 -0.67 3.85
C VAL A 152 -3.63 -0.96 5.31
N LEU A 153 -2.94 -1.92 5.93
CA LEU A 153 -3.13 -2.26 7.34
C LEU A 153 -2.87 -1.05 8.26
N GLY A 154 -1.80 -0.29 8.02
CA GLY A 154 -1.48 0.91 8.80
C GLY A 154 -2.51 2.01 8.64
N LEU A 155 -2.98 2.26 7.41
CA LEU A 155 -4.04 3.23 7.13
C LEU A 155 -5.41 2.80 7.70
N TYR A 156 -5.75 1.52 7.59
CA TYR A 156 -6.96 0.93 8.16
C TYR A 156 -6.93 1.04 9.69
N TYR A 157 -5.83 0.62 10.32
CA TYR A 157 -5.65 0.71 11.77
C TYR A 157 -5.80 2.16 12.25
N MET A 158 -5.06 3.10 11.66
CA MET A 158 -5.12 4.51 12.10
C MET A 158 -6.49 5.15 11.93
N THR A 159 -7.24 4.77 10.89
CA THR A 159 -8.54 5.38 10.60
C THR A 159 -9.71 4.69 11.27
N ARG A 160 -9.45 3.64 12.05
CA ARG A 160 -10.49 2.95 12.80
C ARG A 160 -10.93 3.75 14.03
N ALA A 161 -12.24 3.75 14.27
CA ALA A 161 -12.84 4.34 15.46
C ALA A 161 -13.06 3.24 16.50
N LEU A 162 -12.73 3.54 17.75
CA LEU A 162 -13.04 2.68 18.88
C LEU A 162 -13.78 3.46 19.96
N GLU A 163 -14.58 2.75 20.74
CA GLU A 163 -15.36 3.29 21.84
C GLU A 163 -14.53 3.33 23.13
N ASN A 164 -14.85 4.30 23.99
CA ASN A 164 -14.25 4.49 25.31
C ASN A 164 -12.73 4.64 25.29
N LYS A 165 -12.22 5.40 24.32
CA LYS A 165 -10.78 5.67 24.17
C LYS A 165 -10.38 7.00 24.77
N LYS A 166 -9.13 7.10 25.21
CA LYS A 166 -8.60 8.31 25.83
C LYS A 166 -8.73 9.52 24.89
N GLY A 167 -9.43 10.55 25.34
CA GLY A 167 -9.67 11.77 24.56
C GLY A 167 -11.00 11.78 23.81
N GLU A 168 -11.86 10.78 24.00
CA GLU A 168 -13.20 10.76 23.42
C GLU A 168 -14.04 11.98 23.81
N GLY A 169 -14.76 12.53 22.84
CA GLY A 169 -15.62 13.70 23.00
C GLY A 169 -14.89 15.04 23.08
N MET A 170 -13.55 15.05 23.07
CA MET A 170 -12.77 16.29 23.02
C MET A 170 -12.98 17.04 21.69
N ALA A 171 -12.84 18.36 21.75
CA ALA A 171 -12.90 19.24 20.59
C ALA A 171 -11.55 19.91 20.37
N PHE A 172 -11.09 19.95 19.12
CA PHE A 172 -9.80 20.53 18.72
C PHE A 172 -9.99 21.66 17.72
N ALA A 173 -9.19 22.72 17.88
CA ALA A 173 -9.28 23.93 17.07
C ALA A 173 -8.64 23.76 15.67
N ASN A 174 -7.69 22.84 15.51
CA ASN A 174 -7.04 22.53 14.23
C ASN A 174 -6.26 21.20 14.30
N ILE A 175 -5.75 20.76 13.15
CA ILE A 175 -4.96 19.52 13.01
C ILE A 175 -3.64 19.58 13.81
N ALA A 176 -3.00 20.75 13.92
CA ALA A 176 -1.76 20.90 14.67
C ALA A 176 -1.96 20.64 16.18
N GLU A 177 -3.11 21.02 16.73
CA GLU A 177 -3.49 20.73 18.11
C GLU A 177 -3.73 19.23 18.32
N VAL A 178 -4.41 18.57 17.37
CA VAL A 178 -4.60 17.11 17.39
C VAL A 178 -3.25 16.40 17.42
N LYS A 179 -2.31 16.80 16.54
CA LYS A 179 -0.95 16.25 16.48
C LYS A 179 -0.21 16.43 17.79
N ARG A 180 -0.22 17.64 18.36
CA ARG A 180 0.39 17.91 19.66
C ARG A 180 -0.24 17.07 20.78
N ALA A 181 -1.55 16.88 20.78
CA ALA A 181 -2.23 16.07 21.79
C ALA A 181 -1.84 14.59 21.67
N TYR A 182 -1.76 14.07 20.44
CA TYR A 182 -1.34 12.70 20.16
C TYR A 182 0.14 12.47 20.52
N ASP A 183 1.03 13.37 20.12
CA ASP A 183 2.47 13.28 20.40
C ASP A 183 2.77 13.33 21.91
N ASN A 184 1.99 14.09 22.68
CA ASN A 184 2.06 14.14 24.14
C ASN A 184 1.31 12.98 24.84
N ARG A 185 0.76 12.02 24.09
CA ARG A 185 -0.02 10.88 24.59
C ARG A 185 -1.22 11.30 25.45
N ALA A 186 -1.76 12.49 25.19
CA ALA A 186 -2.96 12.99 25.85
C ALA A 186 -4.23 12.31 25.30
N VAL A 187 -4.17 11.83 24.06
CA VAL A 187 -5.27 11.17 23.35
C VAL A 187 -4.79 9.90 22.63
N GLU A 188 -5.71 8.99 22.36
CA GLU A 188 -5.47 7.76 21.59
C GLU A 188 -5.91 7.90 20.13
N LEU A 189 -5.29 7.13 19.24
CA LEU A 189 -5.48 7.22 17.79
C LEU A 189 -6.92 6.99 17.34
N HIS A 190 -7.61 6.06 18.01
CA HIS A 190 -8.97 5.63 17.64
C HIS A 190 -10.08 6.44 18.34
N ALA A 191 -9.72 7.41 19.19
CA ALA A 191 -10.68 8.20 19.96
C ALA A 191 -11.53 9.09 19.04
N LYS A 192 -12.84 9.08 19.28
CA LYS A 192 -13.82 9.90 18.55
C LYS A 192 -13.82 11.33 19.08
N VAL A 193 -13.61 12.29 18.20
CA VAL A 193 -13.37 13.70 18.54
C VAL A 193 -14.03 14.63 17.54
N LYS A 194 -14.20 15.90 17.94
CA LYS A 194 -14.64 16.96 17.03
C LYS A 194 -13.44 17.80 16.63
N VAL A 195 -13.16 17.91 15.34
CA VAL A 195 -12.01 18.69 14.86
C VAL A 195 -12.50 19.75 13.89
N ARG A 196 -12.04 20.99 14.08
CA ARG A 196 -12.23 22.04 13.09
C ARG A 196 -11.25 21.82 11.93
N ILE A 197 -11.78 21.56 10.75
CA ILE A 197 -11.01 21.29 9.53
C ILE A 197 -11.29 22.42 8.54
N THR A 198 -10.22 22.91 7.91
CA THR A 198 -10.29 23.91 6.83
C THR A 198 -9.98 23.20 5.53
N GLU A 199 -10.95 23.16 4.63
CA GLU A 199 -10.84 22.54 3.33
C GLU A 199 -10.80 23.63 2.25
N VAL A 200 -10.03 23.38 1.19
CA VAL A 200 -10.06 24.20 -0.02
C VAL A 200 -11.04 23.54 -0.98
N VAL A 201 -12.14 24.21 -1.31
CA VAL A 201 -13.12 23.73 -2.27
C VAL A 201 -12.93 24.50 -3.57
N THR A 202 -12.97 23.78 -4.69
CA THR A 202 -12.90 24.39 -6.02
C THR A 202 -14.29 24.36 -6.63
N ASP A 203 -14.86 25.54 -6.91
CA ASP A 203 -16.17 25.65 -7.56
C ASP A 203 -16.09 25.28 -9.05
N GLU A 204 -17.25 25.10 -9.70
CA GLU A 204 -17.35 24.78 -11.15
C GLU A 204 -16.62 25.79 -12.06
N ASN A 205 -16.43 27.03 -11.58
CA ASN A 205 -15.70 28.08 -12.28
C ASN A 205 -14.18 28.06 -12.03
N GLY A 206 -13.66 27.05 -11.30
CA GLY A 206 -12.24 26.93 -10.95
C GLY A 206 -11.76 27.85 -9.82
N VAL A 207 -12.68 28.55 -9.14
CA VAL A 207 -12.35 29.45 -8.03
C VAL A 207 -12.17 28.63 -6.75
N LYS A 208 -11.03 28.82 -6.08
CA LYS A 208 -10.71 28.16 -4.81
C LYS A 208 -11.24 28.99 -3.64
N SER A 209 -12.15 28.42 -2.85
CA SER A 209 -12.65 29.00 -1.60
C SER A 209 -12.21 28.15 -0.40
N LYS A 210 -12.04 28.79 0.76
CA LYS A 210 -11.73 28.07 2.00
C LYS A 210 -13.02 27.90 2.80
N GLN A 211 -13.41 26.65 3.03
CA GLN A 211 -14.53 26.32 3.88
C GLN A 211 -14.00 25.73 5.19
N THR A 212 -14.49 26.24 6.32
CA THR A 212 -14.14 25.69 7.63
C THR A 212 -15.38 25.08 8.25
N SER A 213 -15.27 23.83 8.70
CA SER A 213 -16.35 23.12 9.36
C SER A 213 -15.82 22.38 10.59
N ILE A 214 -16.71 22.10 11.55
CA ILE A 214 -16.41 21.21 12.67
C ILE A 214 -16.96 19.84 12.27
N VAL A 215 -16.08 18.84 12.20
CA VAL A 215 -16.41 17.51 11.74
C VAL A 215 -16.23 16.51 12.87
N ASP A 216 -17.20 15.60 13.02
CA ASP A 216 -17.06 14.43 13.88
C ASP A 216 -16.14 13.40 13.19
N THR A 217 -15.02 13.08 13.82
CA THR A 217 -13.97 12.24 13.25
C THR A 217 -13.21 11.48 14.34
N THR A 218 -12.10 10.84 14.00
CA THR A 218 -11.16 10.25 14.97
C THR A 218 -9.82 10.98 14.94
N ILE A 219 -9.02 10.84 15.99
CA ILE A 219 -7.66 11.40 16.03
C ILE A 219 -6.84 10.94 14.81
N GLY A 220 -6.86 9.64 14.48
CA GLY A 220 -6.09 9.14 13.35
C GLY A 220 -6.58 9.63 11.98
N ARG A 221 -7.90 9.74 11.77
CA ARG A 221 -8.45 10.35 10.55
C ARG A 221 -8.08 11.82 10.45
N ALA A 222 -8.14 12.56 11.55
CA ALA A 222 -7.72 13.97 11.58
C ALA A 222 -6.22 14.15 11.30
N LEU A 223 -5.36 13.24 11.76
CA LEU A 223 -3.93 13.25 11.41
C LEU A 223 -3.70 12.97 9.92
N LEU A 224 -4.54 12.13 9.31
CA LEU A 224 -4.50 11.89 7.86
C LEU A 224 -4.90 13.14 7.04
N ALA A 225 -5.64 14.09 7.62
CA ALA A 225 -5.95 15.35 6.96
C ALA A 225 -4.71 16.19 6.64
N GLU A 226 -3.60 16.02 7.38
CA GLU A 226 -2.33 16.73 7.11
C GLU A 226 -1.72 16.38 5.75
N ILE A 227 -1.97 15.15 5.28
CA ILE A 227 -1.40 14.67 4.01
C ILE A 227 -2.32 14.90 2.80
N LEU A 228 -3.60 15.21 3.02
CA LEU A 228 -4.55 15.44 1.95
C LEU A 228 -4.16 16.68 1.12
N PRO A 229 -4.20 16.59 -0.22
CA PRO A 229 -3.97 17.74 -1.06
C PRO A 229 -5.15 18.72 -1.06
N ASP A 230 -4.85 20.01 -1.24
CA ASP A 230 -5.86 21.07 -1.35
C ASP A 230 -6.83 20.77 -2.50
N GLY A 231 -8.13 20.76 -2.23
CA GLY A 231 -9.17 20.45 -3.22
C GLY A 231 -9.80 19.07 -3.07
N LEU A 232 -9.23 18.17 -2.26
CA LEU A 232 -9.81 16.86 -1.97
C LEU A 232 -10.67 16.92 -0.68
N PRO A 233 -11.96 16.52 -0.72
CA PRO A 233 -12.81 16.54 0.47
C PRO A 233 -12.33 15.56 1.56
N PHE A 234 -12.23 16.05 2.79
CA PHE A 234 -11.94 15.27 3.99
C PHE A 234 -12.96 14.16 4.22
N ALA A 235 -14.21 14.33 3.77
CA ALA A 235 -15.23 13.29 3.83
C ALA A 235 -14.78 11.95 3.20
N LEU A 236 -13.92 11.98 2.17
CA LEU A 236 -13.38 10.77 1.55
C LEU A 236 -12.38 10.04 2.47
N ALA A 237 -11.64 10.80 3.27
CA ALA A 237 -10.70 10.30 4.27
C ALA A 237 -11.35 9.98 5.62
N ASN A 238 -12.54 10.54 5.91
CA ASN A 238 -13.26 10.37 7.17
C ASN A 238 -14.04 9.04 7.24
N THR A 239 -13.43 7.95 6.76
CA THR A 239 -13.99 6.59 6.77
C THR A 239 -12.92 5.59 7.21
N GLU A 240 -13.29 4.34 7.45
CA GLU A 240 -12.30 3.26 7.63
C GLU A 240 -11.62 2.99 6.28
N LEU A 241 -10.32 3.29 6.20
CA LEU A 241 -9.57 3.20 4.96
C LEU A 241 -9.14 1.76 4.67
N ASN A 242 -10.08 0.95 4.19
CA ASN A 242 -9.77 -0.34 3.59
C ASN A 242 -9.19 -0.19 2.17
N LYS A 243 -8.66 -1.27 1.58
CA LYS A 243 -8.05 -1.27 0.23
C LYS A 243 -8.94 -0.61 -0.83
N LYS A 244 -10.26 -0.85 -0.78
CA LYS A 244 -11.23 -0.28 -1.73
C LYS A 244 -11.43 1.23 -1.49
N ALA A 245 -11.52 1.66 -0.24
CA ALA A 245 -11.63 3.07 0.13
C ALA A 245 -10.38 3.85 -0.25
N ILE A 246 -9.19 3.28 -0.06
CA ILE A 246 -7.91 3.88 -0.48
C ILE A 246 -7.84 4.01 -2.00
N SER A 247 -8.24 2.98 -2.74
CA SER A 247 -8.32 3.05 -4.22
C SER A 247 -9.26 4.17 -4.68
N ARG A 248 -10.43 4.28 -4.05
CA ARG A 248 -11.38 5.37 -4.32
C ARG A 248 -10.78 6.74 -4.01
N LEU A 249 -10.08 6.88 -2.89
CA LEU A 249 -9.43 8.12 -2.47
C LEU A 249 -8.38 8.59 -3.49
N ILE A 250 -7.54 7.69 -3.98
CA ILE A 250 -6.53 7.98 -5.02
C ILE A 250 -7.21 8.33 -6.35
N ASN A 251 -8.25 7.59 -6.74
CA ASN A 251 -9.00 7.88 -7.97
C ASN A 251 -9.67 9.27 -7.92
N SER A 252 -10.27 9.63 -6.78
CA SER A 252 -10.84 10.96 -6.57
C SER A 252 -9.79 12.06 -6.64
N SER A 253 -8.62 11.86 -6.02
CA SER A 253 -7.47 12.77 -6.14
C SER A 253 -7.09 12.99 -7.60
N TYR A 254 -6.98 11.90 -8.39
CA TYR A 254 -6.61 12.01 -9.79
C TYR A 254 -7.63 12.79 -10.62
N ARG A 255 -8.92 12.50 -10.43
CA ARG A 255 -9.99 13.15 -11.19
C ARG A 255 -10.18 14.62 -10.84
N MET A 256 -9.96 15.00 -9.59
CA MET A 256 -10.18 16.37 -9.11
C MET A 256 -8.94 17.26 -9.25
N LEU A 257 -7.74 16.71 -9.03
CA LEU A 257 -6.50 17.48 -8.89
C LEU A 257 -5.46 17.17 -9.98
N GLY A 258 -5.66 16.07 -10.71
CA GLY A 258 -4.77 15.63 -11.77
C GLY A 258 -3.58 14.82 -11.27
N LEU A 259 -2.60 14.68 -12.16
CA LEU A 259 -1.53 13.70 -12.04
C LEU A 259 -0.53 14.02 -10.92
N LYS A 260 0.00 15.25 -10.92
CA LYS A 260 1.11 15.65 -10.04
C LYS A 260 0.74 15.54 -8.56
N ASP A 261 -0.41 16.08 -8.18
CA ASP A 261 -0.85 16.07 -6.79
C ASP A 261 -1.18 14.64 -6.32
N THR A 262 -1.70 13.80 -7.21
CA THR A 262 -2.00 12.39 -6.91
C THR A 262 -0.74 11.58 -6.67
N VAL A 263 0.32 11.80 -7.46
CA VAL A 263 1.62 11.13 -7.26
C VAL A 263 2.20 11.49 -5.91
N VAL A 264 2.24 12.79 -5.57
CA VAL A 264 2.74 13.26 -4.27
C VAL A 264 1.90 12.73 -3.12
N PHE A 265 0.57 12.69 -3.30
CA PHE A 265 -0.34 12.16 -2.31
C PHE A 265 -0.18 10.65 -2.09
N ALA A 266 0.02 9.87 -3.15
CA ALA A 266 0.27 8.44 -3.07
C ALA A 266 1.57 8.13 -2.29
N ASP A 267 2.65 8.87 -2.53
CA ASP A 267 3.89 8.74 -1.76
C ASP A 267 3.66 9.05 -0.26
N LYS A 268 2.95 10.15 0.04
CA LYS A 268 2.61 10.50 1.44
C LYS A 268 1.72 9.45 2.12
N LEU A 269 0.74 8.90 1.41
CA LEU A 269 -0.10 7.79 1.90
C LEU A 269 0.75 6.57 2.21
N MET A 270 1.68 6.21 1.32
CA MET A 270 2.61 5.11 1.54
C MET A 270 3.46 5.29 2.78
N TYR A 271 4.13 6.45 2.91
CA TYR A 271 4.97 6.74 4.08
C TYR A 271 4.16 6.73 5.38
N THR A 272 2.95 7.30 5.36
CA THR A 272 2.05 7.33 6.52
C THR A 272 1.60 5.93 6.89
N GLY A 273 1.15 5.12 5.93
CA GLY A 273 0.72 3.76 6.17
C GLY A 273 1.85 2.90 6.77
N PHE A 274 3.06 2.93 6.22
CA PHE A 274 4.19 2.19 6.81
C PHE A 274 4.55 2.65 8.24
N ALA A 275 4.52 3.96 8.48
CA ALA A 275 4.82 4.52 9.80
C ALA A 275 3.79 4.06 10.85
N TYR A 276 2.51 4.13 10.52
CA TYR A 276 1.44 3.71 11.44
C TYR A 276 1.30 2.19 11.53
N ALA A 277 1.60 1.43 10.48
CA ALA A 277 1.67 -0.04 10.55
C ALA A 277 2.73 -0.50 11.56
N THR A 278 3.90 0.12 11.52
CA THR A 278 4.98 -0.17 12.49
C THR A 278 4.57 0.22 13.91
N ARG A 279 3.95 1.40 14.10
CA ARG A 279 3.49 1.87 15.42
C ARG A 279 2.34 1.04 15.99
N ALA A 280 1.51 0.45 15.13
CA ALA A 280 0.41 -0.41 15.54
C ALA A 280 0.92 -1.68 16.24
N GLY A 281 2.15 -2.12 15.95
CA GLY A 281 2.75 -3.29 16.58
C GLY A 281 1.95 -4.57 16.31
N VAL A 282 1.27 -4.64 15.17
CA VAL A 282 0.44 -5.79 14.80
C VAL A 282 1.36 -7.00 14.63
N SER A 283 1.00 -8.08 15.31
CA SER A 283 1.69 -9.37 15.27
C SER A 283 0.66 -10.48 15.26
N ILE A 284 1.06 -11.69 14.85
CA ILE A 284 0.19 -12.86 14.87
C ILE A 284 0.71 -13.83 15.92
N GLY A 285 -0.15 -14.18 16.87
CA GLY A 285 0.04 -15.27 17.82
C GLY A 285 -0.90 -16.44 17.56
N ILE A 286 -0.66 -17.55 18.25
CA ILE A 286 -1.58 -18.72 18.19
C ILE A 286 -2.94 -18.40 18.80
N ASP A 287 -2.97 -17.55 19.83
CA ASP A 287 -4.20 -17.17 20.54
C ASP A 287 -5.08 -16.22 19.72
N ASP A 288 -4.53 -15.59 18.66
CA ASP A 288 -5.34 -14.80 17.74
C ASP A 288 -6.28 -15.70 16.90
N MET A 289 -5.96 -17.00 16.76
CA MET A 289 -6.75 -17.98 16.02
C MET A 289 -7.90 -18.53 16.88
N LEU A 290 -8.93 -17.71 17.10
CA LEU A 290 -10.09 -18.09 17.90
C LEU A 290 -10.92 -19.18 17.21
N ILE A 291 -10.99 -20.36 17.83
CA ILE A 291 -11.83 -21.47 17.37
C ILE A 291 -13.24 -21.29 17.95
N PRO A 292 -14.30 -21.23 17.12
CA PRO A 292 -15.66 -21.06 17.62
C PRO A 292 -16.10 -22.26 18.44
N VAL A 293 -16.75 -22.00 19.58
CA VAL A 293 -17.23 -23.03 20.52
C VAL A 293 -18.25 -23.97 19.85
N GLU A 294 -19.04 -23.41 18.94
CA GLU A 294 -20.08 -24.11 18.16
C GLU A 294 -19.52 -25.16 17.19
N LYS A 295 -18.22 -25.12 16.85
CA LYS A 295 -17.58 -26.00 15.87
C LYS A 295 -17.88 -27.47 16.12
N LYS A 296 -17.79 -27.93 17.38
CA LYS A 296 -18.03 -29.34 17.72
C LYS A 296 -19.50 -29.73 17.50
N GLY A 297 -20.44 -28.83 17.77
CA GLY A 297 -21.86 -29.06 17.54
C GLY A 297 -22.17 -29.16 16.05
N ILE A 298 -21.66 -28.22 15.25
CA ILE A 298 -21.85 -28.20 13.80
C ILE A 298 -21.29 -29.47 13.13
N LEU A 299 -20.12 -29.94 13.57
CA LEU A 299 -19.53 -31.19 13.07
C LEU A 299 -20.36 -32.41 13.46
N GLY A 300 -20.87 -32.47 14.70
CA GLY A 300 -21.72 -33.57 15.15
C GLY A 300 -23.03 -33.66 14.36
N GLU A 301 -23.66 -32.53 14.04
CA GLU A 301 -24.85 -32.49 13.17
C GLU A 301 -24.54 -33.05 11.77
N ALA A 302 -23.43 -32.61 11.16
CA ALA A 302 -23.02 -33.06 9.84
C ALA A 302 -22.66 -34.55 9.79
N GLU A 303 -21.97 -35.06 10.81
CA GLU A 303 -21.64 -36.48 10.95
C GLU A 303 -22.91 -37.33 11.06
N ALA A 304 -23.93 -36.85 11.79
CA ALA A 304 -25.22 -37.53 11.90
C ALA A 304 -25.98 -37.56 10.56
N GLU A 305 -26.01 -36.43 9.83
CA GLU A 305 -26.62 -36.36 8.49
C GLU A 305 -25.92 -37.31 7.50
N VAL A 306 -24.58 -37.38 7.53
CA VAL A 306 -23.82 -38.30 6.67
C VAL A 306 -24.14 -39.76 7.01
N LEU A 307 -24.31 -40.08 8.29
CA LEU A 307 -24.65 -41.42 8.75
C LEU A 307 -26.04 -41.84 8.26
N GLU A 308 -27.03 -40.93 8.31
CA GLU A 308 -28.37 -41.16 7.77
C GLU A 308 -28.33 -41.43 6.25
N ILE A 309 -27.56 -40.66 5.49
CA ILE A 309 -27.39 -40.88 4.04
C ILE A 309 -26.69 -42.23 3.76
N GLN A 310 -25.76 -42.64 4.62
CA GLN A 310 -25.10 -43.93 4.50
C GLN A 310 -26.07 -45.09 4.80
N GLU A 311 -26.98 -44.95 5.76
CA GLU A 311 -28.04 -45.94 6.04
C GLU A 311 -29.05 -46.04 4.90
N GLN A 312 -29.44 -44.91 4.31
CA GLN A 312 -30.28 -44.88 3.10
C GLN A 312 -29.62 -45.61 1.93
N TYR A 313 -28.30 -45.46 1.77
CA TYR A 313 -27.54 -46.17 0.75
C TYR A 313 -27.51 -47.69 1.00
N GLN A 314 -27.29 -48.12 2.25
CA GLN A 314 -27.31 -49.54 2.62
C GLN A 314 -28.69 -50.17 2.40
N SER A 315 -29.76 -49.41 2.62
CA SER A 315 -31.14 -49.81 2.39
C SER A 315 -31.56 -49.77 0.92
N GLY A 316 -30.67 -49.33 0.01
CA GLY A 316 -30.94 -49.24 -1.43
C GLY A 316 -31.84 -48.08 -1.86
N LEU A 317 -32.09 -47.10 -0.97
CA LEU A 317 -32.93 -45.93 -1.25
C LEU A 317 -32.23 -44.87 -2.12
N VAL A 318 -30.89 -44.86 -2.13
CA VAL A 318 -30.07 -43.92 -2.91
C VAL A 318 -28.97 -44.65 -3.67
N THR A 319 -28.57 -44.11 -4.83
CA THR A 319 -27.47 -44.64 -5.61
C THR A 319 -26.10 -44.19 -5.08
N ALA A 320 -25.02 -44.85 -5.51
CA ALA A 320 -23.66 -44.49 -5.08
C ALA A 320 -23.25 -43.06 -5.50
N GLY A 321 -23.70 -42.62 -6.68
CA GLY A 321 -23.44 -41.26 -7.19
C GLY A 321 -24.23 -40.19 -6.41
N GLU A 322 -25.51 -40.44 -6.13
CA GLU A 322 -26.32 -39.54 -5.30
C GLU A 322 -25.80 -39.44 -3.88
N ARG A 323 -25.37 -40.56 -3.29
CA ARG A 323 -24.72 -40.58 -1.98
C ARG A 323 -23.49 -39.66 -1.97
N TYR A 324 -22.60 -39.82 -2.96
CA TYR A 324 -21.39 -39.00 -3.05
C TYR A 324 -21.73 -37.51 -3.12
N ASN A 325 -22.64 -37.12 -4.02
CA ASN A 325 -23.03 -35.71 -4.17
C ASN A 325 -23.68 -35.15 -2.91
N LYS A 326 -24.56 -35.91 -2.23
CA LYS A 326 -25.18 -35.48 -0.97
C LYS A 326 -24.16 -35.30 0.15
N VAL A 327 -23.21 -36.23 0.29
CA VAL A 327 -22.15 -36.12 1.31
C VAL A 327 -21.26 -34.90 1.04
N VAL A 328 -20.89 -34.65 -0.22
CA VAL A 328 -20.13 -33.45 -0.60
C VAL A 328 -20.91 -32.18 -0.28
N ASP A 329 -22.21 -32.12 -0.56
CA ASP A 329 -23.07 -30.97 -0.24
C ASP A 329 -23.16 -30.71 1.28
N ILE A 330 -23.36 -31.77 2.08
CA ILE A 330 -23.37 -31.67 3.55
C ILE A 330 -22.06 -31.08 4.06
N TRP A 331 -20.90 -31.59 3.60
CA TRP A 331 -19.60 -31.07 4.03
C TRP A 331 -19.34 -29.64 3.54
N SER A 332 -19.77 -29.29 2.33
CA SER A 332 -19.66 -27.93 1.80
C SER A 332 -20.45 -26.94 2.65
N ARG A 333 -21.72 -27.25 2.96
CA ARG A 333 -22.59 -26.43 3.81
C ARG A 333 -22.05 -26.32 5.23
N THR A 334 -21.54 -27.41 5.78
CA THR A 334 -20.93 -27.46 7.11
C THR A 334 -19.69 -26.57 7.18
N ASN A 335 -18.85 -26.61 6.15
CA ASN A 335 -17.67 -25.74 6.05
C ASN A 335 -18.06 -24.25 6.02
N GLU A 336 -19.07 -23.88 5.24
CA GLU A 336 -19.59 -22.50 5.22
C GLU A 336 -20.16 -22.07 6.58
N ARG A 337 -20.89 -22.94 7.28
CA ARG A 337 -21.40 -22.67 8.64
C ARG A 337 -20.27 -22.42 9.63
N ILE A 338 -19.23 -23.28 9.62
CA ILE A 338 -18.07 -23.13 10.51
C ILE A 338 -17.30 -21.84 10.18
N ALA A 339 -17.08 -21.55 8.90
CA ALA A 339 -16.39 -20.33 8.46
C ALA A 339 -17.13 -19.07 8.91
N LYS A 340 -18.47 -19.06 8.80
CA LYS A 340 -19.29 -17.94 9.28
C LYS A 340 -19.23 -17.79 10.80
N ALA A 341 -19.38 -18.89 11.54
CA ALA A 341 -19.28 -18.87 13.01
C ALA A 341 -17.90 -18.38 13.48
N MET A 342 -16.83 -18.76 12.79
CA MET A 342 -15.47 -18.26 13.05
C MET A 342 -15.37 -16.76 12.82
N MET A 343 -15.87 -16.25 11.70
CA MET A 343 -15.85 -14.81 11.38
C MET A 343 -16.67 -13.97 12.36
N ASP A 344 -17.84 -14.45 12.76
CA ASP A 344 -18.68 -13.76 13.75
C ASP A 344 -18.01 -13.71 15.13
N THR A 345 -17.31 -14.80 15.50
CA THR A 345 -16.58 -14.89 16.78
C THR A 345 -15.34 -14.00 16.80
N ILE A 346 -14.52 -14.01 15.74
CA ILE A 346 -13.27 -13.23 15.68
C ILE A 346 -13.52 -11.77 15.32
N GLY A 347 -14.64 -11.45 14.67
CA GLY A 347 -14.90 -10.13 14.11
C GLY A 347 -15.56 -9.14 15.05
N THR A 348 -16.07 -9.59 16.21
CA THR A 348 -16.77 -8.71 17.16
C THR A 348 -16.25 -8.85 18.58
N ASP A 349 -15.96 -7.71 19.22
CA ASP A 349 -15.59 -7.61 20.63
C ASP A 349 -16.70 -6.88 21.38
N LYS A 350 -16.99 -7.32 22.61
CA LYS A 350 -17.95 -6.66 23.51
C LYS A 350 -17.23 -5.62 24.35
N VAL A 351 -17.56 -4.34 24.14
CA VAL A 351 -16.94 -3.21 24.85
C VAL A 351 -18.01 -2.45 25.62
N GLN A 352 -17.67 -1.94 26.81
CA GLN A 352 -18.55 -1.06 27.56
C GLN A 352 -18.37 0.38 27.09
N ASN A 353 -19.47 1.02 26.69
CA ASN A 353 -19.47 2.43 26.33
C ASN A 353 -19.35 3.32 27.58
N ALA A 354 -19.17 4.64 27.37
CA ALA A 354 -19.09 5.62 28.46
C ALA A 354 -20.36 5.69 29.34
N LYS A 355 -21.49 5.13 28.90
CA LYS A 355 -22.76 5.05 29.63
C LYS A 355 -22.94 3.72 30.39
N GLY A 356 -21.97 2.81 30.31
CA GLY A 356 -22.00 1.49 30.95
C GLY A 356 -22.80 0.42 30.19
N GLU A 357 -23.23 0.68 28.95
CA GLU A 357 -23.93 -0.29 28.11
C GLU A 357 -22.90 -1.11 27.31
N THR A 358 -23.12 -2.43 27.24
CA THR A 358 -22.30 -3.32 26.43
C THR A 358 -22.72 -3.22 24.96
N ILE A 359 -21.81 -2.73 24.12
CA ILE A 359 -21.98 -2.64 22.68
C ILE A 359 -21.02 -3.61 21.98
N ASN A 360 -21.47 -4.15 20.84
CA ASN A 360 -20.62 -4.94 19.97
C ASN A 360 -19.86 -3.99 19.06
N GLU A 361 -18.54 -4.01 19.16
CA GLU A 361 -17.62 -3.30 18.30
C GLU A 361 -16.89 -4.29 17.40
N LYS A 362 -16.40 -3.85 16.24
CA LYS A 362 -15.51 -4.71 15.44
C LYS A 362 -14.28 -5.08 16.27
N SER A 363 -13.74 -6.29 16.10
CA SER A 363 -12.58 -6.74 16.88
C SER A 363 -11.26 -6.16 16.41
N MET A 364 -10.36 -5.84 17.36
CA MET A 364 -8.98 -5.46 17.05
C MET A 364 -8.01 -6.65 16.98
N ASN A 365 -8.53 -7.88 16.93
CA ASN A 365 -7.73 -9.07 16.69
C ASN A 365 -6.89 -8.94 15.40
N SER A 366 -5.60 -9.28 15.50
CA SER A 366 -4.63 -9.11 14.41
C SER A 366 -5.02 -9.82 13.11
N LEU A 367 -5.51 -11.06 13.19
CA LEU A 367 -5.92 -11.82 12.02
C LEU A 367 -7.19 -11.22 11.38
N TYR A 368 -8.13 -10.76 12.21
CA TYR A 368 -9.33 -10.11 11.71
C TYR A 368 -8.99 -8.79 11.00
N ILE A 369 -8.16 -7.93 11.59
CA ILE A 369 -7.81 -6.65 10.95
C ILE A 369 -7.03 -6.83 9.65
N MET A 370 -6.16 -7.85 9.55
CA MET A 370 -5.47 -8.16 8.30
C MET A 370 -6.42 -8.64 7.20
N ALA A 371 -7.53 -9.28 7.57
CA ALA A 371 -8.53 -9.78 6.62
C ALA A 371 -9.59 -8.72 6.23
N ASP A 372 -10.00 -7.85 7.17
CA ASP A 372 -11.00 -6.80 6.92
C ASP A 372 -10.42 -5.56 6.20
N SER A 373 -9.11 -5.31 6.33
CA SER A 373 -8.42 -4.13 5.78
C SER A 373 -8.28 -4.09 4.27
#